data_AF-A0A6N2CLT9-F1
#
_entry.id   AF-A0A6N2CLT9-F1
#
_cell.length_a   1.000
_cell.length_b   1.000
_cell.length_c   1.000
_cell.angle_alpha   90.00
_cell.angle_beta   90.00
_cell.angle_gamma   90.00
#
_symmetry.space_group_name_H-M   'P 1'
#
loop_
_entity.id
_entity.type
_entity.pdbx_description
1 polymer ?
#
loop_
_entity_poly.entity_id
_entity_poly.type
_entity_poly.pdbx_seq_one_letter_code
_entity_poly.pdbx_strand_id
1 'polypeptide(L)'
;MKIERRSRASFLTLLRLAITASFVSSLYGEPPQLSIHLDGTSVELSWPTELDRYYFIQKSSTLGADSWAYHDYAVKGDGSLESTTVDGSLAKQFFRLEFYDGSEFPLPEALTADFDGDGTDNKTELDQGTNVFGLTFSGSDFIPDEWNYFYFGNLDQSDTDNDDGDYTNNLEEYQLGLDPTVDERVFAVTYTYDVVGRLITASNDSVALTYTLDEEGNILGKN
;
A
#
# COMPACT_ATOMS: atom_id res chain seq x y z
N MET A 1 -21.26 -5.83 -28.90
CA MET A 1 -22.00 -4.95 -27.95
C MET A 1 -21.93 -5.63 -26.59
N LYS A 2 -20.92 -5.27 -25.79
CA LYS A 2 -20.60 -5.91 -24.50
C LYS A 2 -21.52 -5.26 -23.47
N ILE A 3 -22.39 -6.04 -22.84
CA ILE A 3 -23.34 -5.56 -21.83
C ILE A 3 -22.58 -5.47 -20.51
N GLU A 4 -22.36 -4.25 -20.01
CA GLU A 4 -21.94 -4.02 -18.62
C GLU A 4 -23.00 -4.62 -17.68
N ARG A 5 -22.59 -5.46 -16.72
CA ARG A 5 -23.44 -5.89 -15.61
C ARG A 5 -22.79 -5.51 -14.30
N ARG A 6 -23.15 -4.32 -13.80
CA ARG A 6 -22.87 -3.90 -12.43
C ARG A 6 -23.94 -4.51 -11.53
N SER A 7 -23.56 -5.45 -10.65
CA SER A 7 -24.45 -5.92 -9.59
C SER A 7 -24.30 -5.01 -8.38
N ARG A 8 -25.40 -4.43 -7.89
CA ARG A 8 -25.43 -3.49 -6.76
C ARG A 8 -26.47 -3.94 -5.74
N ALA A 9 -26.06 -4.08 -4.47
CA ALA A 9 -26.98 -4.23 -3.33
C ALA A 9 -27.08 -2.90 -2.57
N SER A 10 -28.20 -2.60 -1.94
CA SER A 10 -28.39 -1.41 -1.09
C SER A 10 -29.37 -1.73 0.03
N PHE A 11 -29.07 -1.32 1.27
CA PHE A 11 -29.76 -1.82 2.47
C PHE A 11 -30.37 -0.70 3.34
N LEU A 12 -31.65 -0.80 3.69
CA LEU A 12 -32.42 0.18 4.45
C LEU A 12 -32.50 -0.19 5.94
N THR A 13 -32.21 0.76 6.83
CA THR A 13 -32.57 0.64 8.26
C THR A 13 -33.68 1.63 8.60
N LEU A 14 -34.89 1.13 8.79
CA LEU A 14 -35.95 1.79 9.56
C LEU A 14 -36.72 0.72 10.33
N LEU A 15 -36.98 1.06 11.58
CA LEU A 15 -37.74 0.30 12.57
C LEU A 15 -38.98 -0.37 11.93
N ARG A 16 -39.03 -1.72 11.97
CA ARG A 16 -40.08 -2.66 11.50
C ARG A 16 -40.03 -3.14 10.04
N LEU A 17 -39.50 -4.36 9.88
CA LEU A 17 -39.92 -5.47 9.00
C LEU A 17 -40.43 -5.17 7.58
N ALA A 18 -39.60 -5.43 6.56
CA ALA A 18 -39.87 -6.28 5.38
C ALA A 18 -38.60 -6.35 4.51
N ILE A 19 -38.05 -7.56 4.38
CA ILE A 19 -36.81 -7.84 3.63
C ILE A 19 -37.21 -8.23 2.21
N THR A 20 -36.68 -7.56 1.19
CA THR A 20 -36.77 -8.04 -0.19
C THR A 20 -35.48 -7.71 -0.91
N ALA A 21 -34.75 -8.75 -1.34
CA ALA A 21 -33.61 -8.66 -2.22
C ALA A 21 -34.08 -8.81 -3.68
N SER A 22 -33.55 -8.02 -4.60
CA SER A 22 -33.71 -8.23 -6.04
C SER A 22 -32.42 -8.83 -6.60
N PHE A 23 -32.50 -10.04 -7.15
CA PHE A 23 -31.37 -10.74 -7.73
C PHE A 23 -31.40 -10.62 -9.26
N VAL A 24 -30.22 -10.45 -9.86
CA VAL A 24 -29.99 -10.85 -11.24
C VAL A 24 -29.01 -12.03 -11.16
N SER A 25 -29.53 -13.23 -11.41
CA SER A 25 -28.73 -14.45 -11.50
C SER A 25 -27.56 -14.25 -12.47
N SER A 26 -26.34 -14.48 -11.98
CA SER A 26 -25.12 -14.48 -12.78
C SER A 26 -24.63 -15.91 -12.99
N LEU A 27 -23.85 -16.14 -14.05
CA LEU A 27 -23.27 -17.44 -14.40
C LEU A 27 -22.13 -17.89 -13.45
N TYR A 28 -21.83 -17.13 -12.40
CA TYR A 28 -20.64 -17.27 -11.55
C TYR A 28 -20.91 -17.71 -10.11
N GLY A 29 -22.13 -18.18 -9.80
CA GLY A 29 -22.54 -18.52 -8.43
C GLY A 29 -23.42 -17.44 -7.81
N GLU A 30 -23.92 -17.74 -6.60
CA GLU A 30 -24.71 -16.76 -5.84
C GLU A 30 -23.78 -15.63 -5.36
N PRO A 31 -24.16 -14.36 -5.57
CA PRO A 31 -23.34 -13.25 -5.12
C PRO A 31 -23.15 -13.29 -3.59
N PRO A 32 -21.99 -12.85 -3.07
CA PRO A 32 -21.73 -12.83 -1.63
C PRO A 32 -22.79 -12.00 -0.91
N GLN A 33 -23.32 -12.55 0.18
CA GLN A 33 -24.36 -11.89 0.97
C GLN A 33 -23.73 -11.12 2.13
N LEU A 34 -23.89 -9.80 2.12
CA LEU A 34 -23.59 -8.95 3.27
C LEU A 34 -24.62 -9.17 4.36
N SER A 35 -24.18 -9.66 5.51
CA SER A 35 -24.92 -9.78 6.75
C SER A 35 -24.62 -8.58 7.64
N ILE A 36 -25.64 -8.10 8.34
CA ILE A 36 -25.55 -6.93 9.20
C ILE A 36 -26.13 -7.31 10.57
N HIS A 37 -25.30 -7.22 11.61
CA HIS A 37 -25.68 -7.47 12.99
C HIS A 37 -25.49 -6.20 13.83
N LEU A 38 -26.40 -5.96 14.77
CA LEU A 38 -26.28 -4.85 15.73
C LEU A 38 -25.82 -5.42 17.06
N ASP A 39 -24.65 -4.98 17.53
CA ASP A 39 -24.12 -5.31 18.85
C ASP A 39 -23.91 -4.03 19.67
N GLY A 40 -24.90 -3.71 20.51
CA GLY A 40 -24.92 -2.47 21.27
C GLY A 40 -24.95 -1.22 20.37
N THR A 41 -23.88 -0.43 20.41
CA THR A 41 -23.70 0.75 19.54
C THR A 41 -22.89 0.44 18.28
N SER A 42 -22.41 -0.79 18.11
CA SER A 42 -21.65 -1.21 16.95
C SER A 42 -22.54 -1.95 15.96
N VAL A 43 -22.24 -1.79 14.68
CA VAL A 43 -22.80 -2.59 13.60
C VAL A 43 -21.67 -3.51 13.10
N GLU A 44 -21.88 -4.81 13.19
CA GLU A 44 -21.01 -5.81 12.57
C GLU A 44 -21.50 -6.09 11.15
N LEU A 45 -20.58 -6.01 10.20
CA LEU A 45 -20.78 -6.35 8.79
C LEU A 45 -20.00 -7.63 8.52
N SER A 46 -20.64 -8.67 7.98
CA SER A 46 -19.95 -9.92 7.65
C SER A 46 -20.40 -10.53 6.33
N TRP A 47 -19.50 -11.17 5.60
CA TRP A 47 -19.78 -11.77 4.29
C TRP A 47 -18.82 -12.92 3.97
N PRO A 48 -19.26 -13.96 3.23
CA PRO A 48 -18.34 -14.97 2.73
C PRO A 48 -17.46 -14.37 1.63
N THR A 49 -16.16 -14.68 1.70
CA THR A 49 -15.22 -14.33 0.65
C THR A 49 -15.00 -15.49 -0.32
N GLU A 50 -14.55 -15.17 -1.52
CA GLU A 50 -14.04 -16.11 -2.51
C GLU A 50 -12.56 -15.84 -2.71
N LEU A 51 -11.79 -16.90 -2.94
CA LEU A 51 -10.36 -16.81 -3.19
C LEU A 51 -10.09 -15.87 -4.38
N ASP A 52 -9.14 -14.95 -4.20
CA ASP A 52 -8.68 -13.97 -5.20
C ASP A 52 -9.72 -12.94 -5.67
N ARG A 53 -10.87 -12.84 -4.98
CA ARG A 53 -11.84 -11.77 -5.20
C ARG A 53 -11.59 -10.61 -4.25
N TYR A 54 -11.70 -9.38 -4.73
CA TYR A 54 -11.48 -8.17 -3.96
C TYR A 54 -12.82 -7.63 -3.46
N TYR A 55 -12.86 -7.15 -2.22
CA TYR A 55 -14.07 -6.71 -1.55
C TYR A 55 -13.87 -5.32 -0.96
N PHE A 56 -14.82 -4.43 -1.23
CA PHE A 56 -14.87 -3.08 -0.68
C PHE A 56 -16.22 -2.85 -0.02
N ILE A 57 -16.22 -2.25 1.17
CA ILE A 57 -17.46 -1.76 1.75
C ILE A 57 -17.67 -0.32 1.29
N GLN A 58 -18.91 0.02 0.95
CA GLN A 58 -19.33 1.39 0.77
C GLN A 58 -20.40 1.75 1.80
N LYS A 59 -20.27 2.95 2.36
CA LYS A 59 -21.19 3.54 3.33
C LYS A 59 -21.86 4.77 2.74
N SER A 60 -23.08 5.03 3.22
CA SER A 60 -23.84 6.23 2.88
C SER A 60 -24.80 6.57 4.01
N SER A 61 -25.12 7.86 4.17
CA SER A 61 -26.18 8.33 5.07
C SER A 61 -27.55 8.43 4.39
N THR A 62 -27.59 8.24 3.06
CA THR A 62 -28.82 8.26 2.25
C THR A 62 -28.83 7.15 1.19
N LEU A 63 -29.91 6.98 0.43
CA LEU A 63 -29.98 6.07 -0.72
C LEU A 63 -29.69 6.77 -2.06
N GLY A 64 -29.20 8.02 -2.03
CA GLY A 64 -28.84 8.75 -3.24
C GLY A 64 -27.71 8.04 -4.00
N ALA A 65 -27.75 8.07 -5.33
CA ALA A 65 -26.72 7.44 -6.15
C ALA A 65 -25.33 8.05 -5.90
N ASP A 66 -25.27 9.35 -5.63
CA ASP A 66 -24.03 10.11 -5.45
C ASP A 66 -23.58 10.22 -3.99
N SER A 67 -24.26 9.56 -3.04
CA SER A 67 -23.95 9.67 -1.61
C SER A 67 -23.10 8.51 -1.06
N TRP A 68 -22.71 7.57 -1.93
CA TRP A 68 -21.91 6.41 -1.54
C TRP A 68 -20.43 6.76 -1.55
N ALA A 69 -19.75 6.49 -0.43
CA ALA A 69 -18.31 6.59 -0.30
C ALA A 69 -17.75 5.25 0.17
N TYR A 70 -16.49 4.98 -0.12
CA TYR A 70 -15.81 3.81 0.44
C TYR A 70 -15.73 3.94 1.96
N HIS A 71 -16.04 2.83 2.63
CA HIS A 71 -15.67 2.62 4.01
C HIS A 71 -14.19 2.27 4.04
N ASP A 72 -13.53 2.67 5.11
CA ASP A 72 -12.17 2.40 5.56
C ASP A 72 -11.92 0.90 5.84
N TYR A 73 -12.35 0.03 4.92
CA TYR A 73 -12.11 -1.40 4.95
C TYR A 73 -12.26 -2.03 3.56
N ALA A 74 -11.21 -2.72 3.12
CA ALA A 74 -11.20 -3.56 1.93
C ALA A 74 -10.35 -4.81 2.19
N VAL A 75 -10.61 -5.89 1.44
CA VAL A 75 -9.85 -7.15 1.60
C VAL A 75 -9.80 -7.93 0.29
N LYS A 76 -8.71 -8.67 0.09
CA LYS A 76 -8.65 -9.76 -0.89
C LYS A 76 -9.10 -11.06 -0.22
N GLY A 77 -10.16 -11.65 -0.76
CA GLY A 77 -10.77 -12.85 -0.24
C GLY A 77 -9.87 -14.07 -0.29
N ASP A 78 -9.94 -14.87 0.77
CA ASP A 78 -9.21 -16.12 0.94
C ASP A 78 -10.14 -17.35 0.98
N GLY A 79 -11.46 -17.14 0.86
CA GLY A 79 -12.49 -18.17 0.96
C GLY A 79 -13.12 -18.30 2.35
N SER A 80 -12.67 -17.51 3.34
CA SER A 80 -13.19 -17.49 4.70
C SER A 80 -14.36 -16.51 4.86
N LEU A 81 -14.96 -16.50 6.06
CA LEU A 81 -15.95 -15.49 6.44
C LEU A 81 -15.21 -14.24 6.91
N GLU A 82 -15.43 -13.12 6.23
CA GLU A 82 -14.87 -11.83 6.62
C GLU A 82 -15.84 -11.03 7.49
N SER A 83 -15.31 -10.19 8.37
CA SER A 83 -16.11 -9.26 9.14
C SER A 83 -15.39 -7.96 9.46
N THR A 84 -16.14 -6.86 9.54
CA THR A 84 -15.66 -5.59 10.10
C THR A 84 -16.75 -4.94 10.94
N THR A 85 -16.34 -4.00 11.79
CA THR A 85 -17.27 -3.27 12.66
C THR A 85 -17.29 -1.80 12.33
N VAL A 86 -18.46 -1.20 12.42
CA VAL A 86 -18.69 0.22 12.13
C VAL A 86 -19.48 0.84 13.27
N ASP A 87 -19.25 2.13 13.54
CA ASP A 87 -20.01 2.85 14.56
C ASP A 87 -21.48 2.98 14.14
N GLY A 88 -22.37 2.36 14.92
CA GLY A 88 -23.82 2.39 14.77
C GLY A 88 -24.50 3.52 15.55
N SER A 89 -23.74 4.44 16.15
CA SER A 89 -24.30 5.61 16.85
C SER A 89 -25.01 6.59 15.90
N LEU A 90 -24.74 6.52 14.59
CA LEU A 90 -25.34 7.37 13.59
C LEU A 90 -26.76 6.90 13.24
N ALA A 91 -27.71 7.85 13.26
CA ALA A 91 -29.14 7.55 13.14
C ALA A 91 -29.56 6.87 11.82
N LYS A 92 -28.78 7.01 10.74
CA LYS A 92 -29.02 6.40 9.43
C LYS A 92 -27.71 6.10 8.73
N GLN A 93 -27.45 4.81 8.52
CA GLN A 93 -26.35 4.33 7.70
C GLN A 93 -26.86 3.24 6.78
N PHE A 94 -26.31 3.24 5.57
CA PHE A 94 -26.58 2.31 4.50
C PHE A 94 -25.24 1.72 4.09
N PHE A 95 -25.19 0.40 4.00
CA PHE A 95 -23.99 -0.32 3.60
C PHE A 95 -24.25 -1.12 2.33
N ARG A 96 -23.21 -1.25 1.51
CA ARG A 96 -23.19 -2.23 0.42
C ARG A 96 -21.80 -2.81 0.28
N LEU A 97 -21.77 -4.05 -0.17
CA LEU A 97 -20.55 -4.75 -0.54
C LEU A 97 -20.38 -4.61 -2.05
N GLU A 98 -19.23 -4.07 -2.45
CA GLU A 98 -18.76 -4.07 -3.83
C GLU A 98 -17.65 -5.11 -3.94
N PHE A 99 -17.62 -5.86 -5.03
CA PHE A 99 -16.61 -6.91 -5.21
C PHE A 99 -16.18 -7.04 -6.66
N TYR A 100 -14.96 -7.53 -6.87
CA TYR A 100 -14.33 -7.66 -8.18
C TYR A 100 -13.51 -8.95 -8.28
N ASP A 101 -13.64 -9.69 -9.37
CA ASP A 101 -12.90 -10.94 -9.57
C ASP A 101 -11.41 -10.74 -9.92
N GLY A 102 -10.92 -9.50 -9.97
CA GLY A 102 -9.51 -9.17 -10.29
C GLY A 102 -9.05 -9.47 -11.72
N SER A 103 -9.85 -10.23 -12.48
CA SER A 103 -9.59 -10.64 -13.86
C SER A 103 -10.34 -9.80 -14.90
N GLU A 104 -11.08 -8.79 -14.44
CA GLU A 104 -11.81 -7.88 -15.30
C GLU A 104 -10.86 -6.95 -16.09
N PHE A 105 -11.22 -6.63 -17.33
CA PHE A 105 -10.47 -5.68 -18.14
C PHE A 105 -11.40 -4.69 -18.89
N PRO A 106 -11.20 -3.37 -18.73
CA PRO A 106 -10.22 -2.74 -17.82
C PRO A 106 -10.53 -3.05 -16.35
N LEU A 107 -9.51 -2.96 -15.49
CA LEU A 107 -9.71 -3.10 -14.06
C LEU A 107 -10.64 -1.97 -13.55
N PRO A 108 -11.49 -2.25 -12.55
CA PRO A 108 -12.30 -1.24 -11.86
C PRO A 108 -11.44 -0.13 -11.26
N GLU A 109 -11.98 1.10 -11.27
CA GLU A 109 -11.32 2.28 -10.69
C GLU A 109 -10.88 2.06 -9.24
N ALA A 110 -11.71 1.39 -8.43
CA ALA A 110 -11.40 1.08 -7.04
C ALA A 110 -10.16 0.20 -6.85
N LEU A 111 -9.78 -0.60 -7.87
CA LEU A 111 -8.58 -1.43 -7.84
C LEU A 111 -7.35 -0.71 -8.39
N THR A 112 -7.53 0.29 -9.25
CA THR A 112 -6.42 1.02 -9.89
C THR A 112 -6.17 2.39 -9.27
N ALA A 113 -7.01 2.82 -8.33
CA ALA A 113 -6.81 4.04 -7.57
C ALA A 113 -5.78 3.81 -6.48
N ASP A 114 -5.23 4.92 -6.00
CA ASP A 114 -4.36 5.02 -4.82
C ASP A 114 -5.18 5.86 -3.81
N PHE A 115 -5.83 5.17 -2.87
CA PHE A 115 -6.82 5.80 -2.00
C PHE A 115 -6.20 6.58 -0.85
N ASP A 116 -5.00 6.22 -0.40
CA ASP A 116 -4.31 6.88 0.71
C ASP A 116 -3.17 7.81 0.24
N GLY A 117 -2.79 7.73 -1.03
CA GLY A 117 -1.85 8.62 -1.69
C GLY A 117 -0.38 8.24 -1.49
N ASP A 118 -0.10 6.97 -1.17
CA ASP A 118 1.26 6.48 -0.89
C ASP A 118 2.05 6.07 -2.15
N GLY A 119 1.40 6.08 -3.32
CA GLY A 119 1.99 5.73 -4.61
C GLY A 119 1.80 4.28 -5.03
N THR A 120 1.18 3.44 -4.19
CA THR A 120 0.80 2.06 -4.47
C THR A 120 -0.68 2.02 -4.86
N ASP A 121 -1.05 1.20 -5.86
CA ASP A 121 -2.47 1.03 -6.18
C ASP A 121 -3.16 0.04 -5.23
N ASN A 122 -4.46 0.25 -5.00
CA ASN A 122 -5.27 -0.55 -4.09
C ASN A 122 -5.23 -2.06 -4.40
N LYS A 123 -5.03 -2.45 -5.67
CA LYS A 123 -4.95 -3.86 -6.04
C LYS A 123 -3.64 -4.47 -5.54
N THR A 124 -2.52 -3.79 -5.77
CA THR A 124 -1.19 -4.19 -5.31
C THR A 124 -1.18 -4.32 -3.80
N GLU A 125 -1.74 -3.33 -3.11
CA GLU A 125 -1.86 -3.35 -1.66
C GLU A 125 -2.67 -4.57 -1.16
N LEU A 126 -3.85 -4.80 -1.73
CA LEU A 126 -4.69 -5.95 -1.38
C LEU A 126 -4.04 -7.30 -1.74
N ASP A 127 -3.20 -7.35 -2.77
CA ASP A 127 -2.40 -8.53 -3.11
C ASP A 127 -1.26 -8.78 -2.11
N GLN A 128 -0.72 -7.71 -1.51
CA GLN A 128 0.34 -7.75 -0.49
C GLN A 128 -0.21 -7.88 0.94
N GLY A 129 -1.52 -7.66 1.13
CA GLY A 129 -2.17 -7.69 2.44
C GLY A 129 -1.97 -6.41 3.25
N THR A 130 -1.67 -5.30 2.60
CA THR A 130 -1.53 -3.97 3.20
C THR A 130 -2.86 -3.20 3.15
N ASN A 131 -2.90 -1.98 3.69
CA ASN A 131 -4.15 -1.25 3.91
C ASN A 131 -4.36 -0.10 2.92
N VAL A 132 -5.32 -0.31 2.01
CA VAL A 132 -5.71 0.66 0.96
C VAL A 132 -6.22 2.03 1.45
N PHE A 133 -6.44 2.22 2.74
CA PHE A 133 -6.94 3.48 3.30
C PHE A 133 -5.94 4.17 4.23
N GLY A 134 -4.71 3.67 4.30
CA GLY A 134 -3.64 4.29 5.06
C GLY A 134 -2.58 3.29 5.49
N LEU A 135 -1.40 3.82 5.81
CA LEU A 135 -0.23 3.05 6.23
C LEU A 135 -0.49 2.03 7.34
N THR A 136 0.04 0.82 7.13
CA THR A 136 0.10 -0.26 8.10
C THR A 136 1.48 -0.27 8.75
N PHE A 137 1.52 -0.41 10.08
CA PHE A 137 2.77 -0.59 10.81
C PHE A 137 2.69 -1.92 11.56
N SER A 138 3.27 -2.96 10.98
CA SER A 138 3.43 -4.24 11.67
C SER A 138 4.77 -4.28 12.40
N GLY A 139 4.86 -5.08 13.46
CA GLY A 139 6.11 -5.19 14.23
C GLY A 139 6.33 -4.04 15.22
N SER A 140 7.60 -3.68 15.42
CA SER A 140 8.04 -2.74 16.46
C SER A 140 8.96 -1.64 15.94
N ASP A 141 8.97 -1.40 14.64
CA ASP A 141 9.70 -0.32 14.00
C ASP A 141 8.75 0.86 13.69
N PHE A 142 9.30 1.89 13.03
CA PHE A 142 8.58 3.11 12.67
C PHE A 142 8.47 3.28 11.14
N ILE A 143 8.57 2.18 10.38
CA ILE A 143 8.46 2.17 8.93
C ILE A 143 7.16 1.47 8.50
N PRO A 144 6.45 1.97 7.47
CA PRO A 144 5.23 1.31 6.99
C PRO A 144 5.52 -0.02 6.29
N ASP A 145 4.60 -0.98 6.44
CA ASP A 145 4.62 -2.25 5.72
C ASP A 145 4.62 -2.03 4.20
N GLU A 146 3.85 -1.05 3.73
CA GLU A 146 3.74 -0.67 2.32
C GLU A 146 5.11 -0.24 1.75
N TRP A 147 5.87 0.56 2.51
CA TRP A 147 7.21 1.00 2.13
C TRP A 147 8.17 -0.18 2.04
N ASN A 148 8.11 -1.10 3.01
CA ASN A 148 8.90 -2.33 3.02
C ASN A 148 8.59 -3.23 1.81
N TYR A 149 7.30 -3.44 1.50
CA TYR A 149 6.90 -4.21 0.34
C TYR A 149 7.29 -3.55 -0.98
N PHE A 150 7.23 -2.22 -1.08
CA PHE A 150 7.59 -1.49 -2.28
C PHE A 150 9.08 -1.68 -2.64
N TYR A 151 9.98 -1.54 -1.67
CA TYR A 151 11.42 -1.62 -1.92
C TYR A 151 11.99 -3.05 -1.84
N PHE A 152 11.50 -3.88 -0.90
CA PHE A 152 12.09 -5.18 -0.60
C PHE A 152 11.19 -6.38 -0.93
N GLY A 153 9.89 -6.15 -1.12
CA GLY A 153 8.92 -7.22 -1.40
C GLY A 153 8.65 -8.16 -0.21
N ASN A 154 9.04 -7.76 1.00
CA ASN A 154 8.84 -8.48 2.27
C ASN A 154 8.88 -7.49 3.45
N LEU A 155 8.61 -7.98 4.66
CA LEU A 155 8.60 -7.20 5.92
C LEU A 155 9.81 -7.49 6.82
N ASP A 156 10.91 -7.98 6.26
CA ASP A 156 12.07 -8.41 7.07
C ASP A 156 12.98 -7.24 7.48
N GLN A 157 12.80 -6.05 6.91
CA GLN A 157 13.60 -4.87 7.24
C GLN A 157 13.10 -4.14 8.47
N SER A 158 14.04 -3.56 9.21
CA SER A 158 13.79 -2.73 10.38
C SER A 158 14.16 -1.27 10.14
N ASP A 159 13.73 -0.40 11.06
CA ASP A 159 14.04 1.03 11.07
C ASP A 159 15.54 1.35 11.15
N THR A 160 16.34 0.44 11.73
CA THR A 160 17.78 0.63 11.93
C THR A 160 18.67 0.00 10.86
N ASP A 161 18.10 -0.75 9.93
CA ASP A 161 18.85 -1.35 8.84
C ASP A 161 19.33 -0.28 7.84
N ASN A 162 20.39 -0.62 7.11
CA ASN A 162 21.06 0.21 6.11
C ASN A 162 21.41 -0.73 4.97
N ASP A 163 20.39 -1.03 4.17
CA ASP A 163 20.39 -2.12 3.19
C ASP A 163 21.32 -1.85 2.01
N ASP A 164 21.47 -0.58 1.63
CA ASP A 164 22.32 -0.14 0.51
C ASP A 164 23.76 0.22 0.94
N GLY A 165 24.00 0.38 2.24
CA GLY A 165 25.31 0.66 2.82
C GLY A 165 25.73 2.13 2.72
N ASP A 166 24.80 3.07 2.56
CA ASP A 166 25.08 4.49 2.35
C ASP A 166 25.27 5.31 3.65
N TYR A 167 24.99 4.67 4.80
CA TYR A 167 25.04 5.19 6.19
C TYR A 167 23.80 5.97 6.67
N THR A 168 22.78 6.06 5.83
CA THR A 168 21.40 6.39 6.19
C THR A 168 20.71 5.08 6.58
N ASN A 169 19.83 5.12 7.58
CA ASN A 169 19.01 3.94 7.90
C ASN A 169 17.63 4.03 7.24
N ASN A 170 16.96 2.89 7.12
CA ASN A 170 15.64 2.77 6.48
C ASN A 170 14.60 3.75 7.03
N LEU A 171 14.63 4.07 8.33
CA LEU A 171 13.70 5.06 8.90
C LEU A 171 14.01 6.49 8.45
N GLU A 172 15.28 6.87 8.41
CA GLU A 172 15.71 8.16 7.88
C GLU A 172 15.41 8.25 6.38
N GLU A 173 15.64 7.18 5.62
CA GLU A 173 15.33 7.10 4.19
C GLU A 173 13.82 7.25 3.93
N TYR A 174 12.98 6.52 4.68
CA TYR A 174 11.53 6.69 4.64
C TYR A 174 11.11 8.14 4.91
N GLN A 175 11.67 8.76 5.95
CA GLN A 175 11.34 10.15 6.33
C GLN A 175 11.81 11.18 5.29
N LEU A 176 12.86 10.87 4.54
CA LEU A 176 13.44 11.73 3.51
C LEU A 176 12.90 11.43 2.10
N GLY A 177 12.19 10.31 1.92
CA GLY A 177 11.74 9.83 0.62
C GLY A 177 12.90 9.37 -0.28
N LEU A 178 13.92 8.75 0.32
CA LEU A 178 15.07 8.16 -0.37
C LEU A 178 14.78 6.70 -0.78
N ASP A 179 15.62 6.14 -1.65
CA ASP A 179 15.50 4.74 -2.10
C ASP A 179 16.49 3.87 -1.30
N PRO A 180 16.00 3.07 -0.32
CA PRO A 180 16.84 2.27 0.58
C PRO A 180 17.57 1.12 -0.11
N THR A 181 17.45 1.01 -1.43
CA THR A 181 18.14 0.02 -2.26
C THR A 181 19.27 0.62 -3.10
N VAL A 182 19.49 1.94 -2.99
CA VAL A 182 20.43 2.69 -3.82
C VAL A 182 21.38 3.51 -2.99
N ASP A 183 22.65 3.11 -2.95
CA ASP A 183 23.71 3.87 -2.28
C ASP A 183 23.80 5.32 -2.80
N GLU A 184 23.22 6.25 -2.04
CA GLU A 184 23.09 7.66 -2.41
C GLU A 184 24.26 8.52 -1.92
N ARG A 185 25.31 7.89 -1.37
CA ARG A 185 26.56 8.60 -1.09
C ARG A 185 27.06 9.24 -2.37
N VAL A 186 27.07 10.56 -2.38
CA VAL A 186 27.86 11.34 -3.32
C VAL A 186 29.31 10.95 -3.07
N PHE A 187 29.89 10.08 -3.91
CA PHE A 187 31.25 9.53 -3.77
C PHE A 187 32.18 10.52 -3.06
N ALA A 188 32.41 10.29 -1.76
CA ALA A 188 33.27 11.15 -0.98
C ALA A 188 34.71 10.87 -1.43
N VAL A 189 35.21 11.67 -2.37
CA VAL A 189 36.60 11.56 -2.80
C VAL A 189 37.46 12.19 -1.70
N THR A 190 38.12 11.33 -0.93
CA THR A 190 39.17 11.73 0.00
C THR A 190 40.43 12.07 -0.80
N TYR A 191 40.88 13.31 -0.69
CA TYR A 191 42.13 13.77 -1.28
C TYR A 191 43.19 13.92 -0.20
N THR A 192 44.35 13.27 -0.38
CA THR A 192 45.51 13.49 0.48
C THR A 192 46.56 14.30 -0.23
N TYR A 193 47.20 15.21 0.50
CA TYR A 193 48.23 16.10 -0.02
C TYR A 193 49.54 15.92 0.76
N ASP A 194 50.66 16.18 0.11
CA ASP A 194 51.96 16.23 0.79
C ASP A 194 52.14 17.53 1.59
N VAL A 195 53.29 17.65 2.27
CA VAL A 195 53.63 18.82 3.10
C VAL A 195 53.74 20.14 2.35
N VAL A 196 53.78 20.10 1.01
CA VAL A 196 53.80 21.30 0.14
C VAL A 196 52.50 21.47 -0.65
N GLY A 197 51.45 20.68 -0.36
CA GLY A 197 50.12 20.82 -0.92
C GLY A 197 49.88 20.11 -2.25
N ARG A 198 50.73 19.15 -2.64
CA ARG A 198 50.57 18.38 -3.89
C ARG A 198 49.74 17.12 -3.66
N LEU A 199 48.83 16.81 -4.59
CA LEU A 199 47.95 15.64 -4.50
C LEU A 199 48.74 14.32 -4.54
N ILE A 200 48.64 13.48 -3.51
CA ILE A 200 49.26 12.16 -3.45
C ILE A 200 48.25 11.06 -3.78
N THR A 201 47.09 11.06 -3.13
CA THR A 201 46.03 10.08 -3.37
C THR A 201 44.68 10.76 -3.54
N ALA A 202 43.85 10.18 -4.40
CA ALA A 202 42.41 10.42 -4.42
C ALA A 202 41.73 9.06 -4.27
N SER A 203 40.90 8.91 -3.25
CA SER A 203 40.19 7.64 -3.01
C SER A 203 38.73 7.90 -2.74
N ASN A 204 37.85 7.09 -3.32
CA ASN A 204 36.50 6.89 -2.81
C ASN A 204 36.41 5.50 -2.17
N ASP A 205 35.23 5.13 -1.65
CA ASP A 205 35.02 3.87 -0.94
C ASP A 205 35.30 2.62 -1.78
N SER A 206 35.36 2.74 -3.11
CA SER A 206 35.53 1.62 -4.04
C SER A 206 36.88 1.58 -4.76
N VAL A 207 37.59 2.70 -4.85
CA VAL A 207 38.82 2.84 -5.65
C VAL A 207 39.77 3.82 -4.98
N ALA A 208 40.99 3.37 -4.73
CA ALA A 208 42.11 4.24 -4.36
C ALA A 208 43.00 4.46 -5.59
N LEU A 209 43.14 5.72 -6.02
CA LEU A 209 44.06 6.12 -7.08
C LEU A 209 45.30 6.75 -6.47
N THR A 210 46.46 6.26 -6.90
CA THR A 210 47.74 6.84 -6.49
C THR A 210 48.37 7.58 -7.65
N TYR A 211 48.87 8.78 -7.39
CA TYR A 211 49.52 9.61 -8.39
C TYR A 211 51.03 9.61 -8.18
N THR A 212 51.78 9.47 -9.28
CA THR A 212 53.23 9.75 -9.29
C THR A 212 53.47 11.17 -9.76
N LEU A 213 54.34 11.89 -9.05
CA LEU A 213 54.66 13.30 -9.32
C LEU A 213 56.12 13.46 -9.76
N ASP A 214 56.43 14.45 -10.58
CA ASP A 214 57.81 14.88 -10.86
C ASP A 214 58.38 15.81 -9.77
N GLU A 215 59.62 16.28 -9.94
CA GLU A 215 60.29 17.18 -8.98
C GLU A 215 59.56 18.53 -8.84
N GLU A 216 58.89 18.98 -9.90
CA GLU A 216 58.08 20.20 -9.95
C GLU A 216 56.66 20.01 -9.41
N GLY A 217 56.22 18.76 -9.19
CA GLY A 217 54.90 18.43 -8.66
C GLY A 217 53.79 18.18 -9.70
N ASN A 218 54.13 18.01 -10.97
CA ASN A 218 53.18 17.63 -12.02
C ASN A 218 52.88 16.13 -11.98
N ILE A 219 51.66 15.75 -12.36
CA ILE A 219 51.24 14.35 -12.43
C ILE A 219 51.91 13.66 -13.61
N LEU A 220 52.75 12.67 -13.31
CA LEU A 220 53.42 11.80 -14.29
C LEU A 220 52.62 10.55 -14.64
N GLY A 221 51.76 10.08 -13.73
CA GLY A 221 50.98 8.88 -13.93
C GLY A 221 49.91 8.67 -12.87
N LYS A 222 48.93 7.83 -13.22
CA LYS A 222 47.84 7.36 -12.35
C LYS A 222 47.92 5.83 -12.32
N ASN A 223 47.98 5.26 -11.12
CA ASN A 223 47.83 3.82 -10.87
C ASN A 223 46.55 3.55 -10.09
#